data_AF-A0A2E6S8K9-F1
#
_entry.id   AF-A0A2E6S8K9-F1
#
_cell.length_a   1.000
_cell.length_b   1.000
_cell.length_c   1.000
_cell.angle_alpha   90.00
_cell.angle_beta   90.00
_cell.angle_gamma   90.00
#
_symmetry.space_group_name_H-M   'P 1'
#
loop_
_entity.id
_entity.type
_entity.pdbx_description
1 polymer ?
#
loop_
_entity_poly.entity_id
_entity_poly.type
_entity_poly.pdbx_seq_one_letter_code
_entity_poly.pdbx_strand_id
1 'polypeptide(L)'
;MSWGDSPAGLVEWAVRTGLDQTVKAPAGQPRLKILLVAPAEGSLPGHEATTLEARFMDGKLFEVALHYTYPGRKSSFVRGQFAELKKILTRRHGPLQLGGKAREEPKGGVTTRSTAFQIEPAVGRSLMLVLTEVSDDRRGDSSARFSVVYHNGGVLQEESSRVIIRRDGVEFPNRP
;
A
#
# COMPACT_ATOMS: atom_id res chain seq x y z
N MET A 1 -6.52 -5.74 -19.49
CA MET A 1 -5.37 -6.25 -18.71
C MET A 1 -5.74 -6.09 -17.23
N SER A 2 -5.95 -7.18 -16.49
CA SER A 2 -6.26 -7.15 -15.06
C SER A 2 -4.94 -7.21 -14.28
N TRP A 3 -4.55 -6.13 -13.60
CA TRP A 3 -3.34 -6.13 -12.75
C TRP A 3 -3.49 -7.03 -11.51
N GLY A 4 -4.70 -7.52 -11.22
CA GLY A 4 -5.01 -8.27 -10.01
C GLY A 4 -4.63 -9.75 -10.04
N ASP A 5 -4.41 -10.31 -11.24
CA ASP A 5 -4.36 -11.76 -11.44
C ASP A 5 -2.96 -12.34 -11.16
N SER A 6 -1.91 -11.57 -11.42
CA SER A 6 -0.53 -11.92 -11.06
C SER A 6 0.41 -10.70 -11.14
N PRO A 7 1.60 -10.76 -10.50
CA PRO A 7 2.61 -9.71 -10.64
C PRO A 7 3.07 -9.46 -12.08
N ALA A 8 2.96 -10.46 -12.96
CA ALA A 8 3.52 -10.42 -14.31
C ALA A 8 2.93 -9.28 -15.14
N GLY A 9 1.62 -9.00 -15.02
CA GLY A 9 0.99 -7.93 -15.78
C GLY A 9 1.49 -6.53 -15.40
N LEU A 10 1.78 -6.31 -14.11
CA LEU A 10 2.33 -5.05 -13.63
C LEU A 10 3.80 -4.89 -14.05
N VAL A 11 4.58 -5.98 -14.02
CA VAL A 11 5.96 -6.00 -14.54
C VAL A 11 5.99 -5.70 -16.03
N GLU A 12 5.13 -6.35 -16.82
CA GLU A 12 5.07 -6.13 -18.28
C GLU A 12 4.71 -4.68 -18.61
N TRP A 13 3.75 -4.09 -17.89
CA TRP A 13 3.44 -2.67 -18.02
C TRP A 13 4.64 -1.78 -17.66
N ALA A 14 5.34 -2.07 -16.56
CA ALA A 14 6.50 -1.31 -16.12
C ALA A 14 7.63 -1.36 -17.17
N VAL A 15 7.93 -2.55 -17.71
CA VAL A 15 8.91 -2.76 -18.77
C VAL A 15 8.54 -1.99 -20.03
N ARG A 16 7.29 -2.13 -20.50
CA ARG A 16 6.80 -1.42 -21.71
C ARG A 16 6.90 0.10 -21.57
N THR A 17 6.81 0.61 -20.35
CA THR A 17 6.80 2.04 -20.06
C THR A 17 8.17 2.56 -19.59
N GLY A 18 9.20 1.70 -19.54
CA GLY A 18 10.55 2.09 -19.13
C GLY A 18 10.67 2.48 -17.66
N LEU A 19 9.89 1.86 -16.78
CA LEU A 19 9.90 2.14 -15.34
C LEU A 19 10.83 1.18 -14.58
N ASP A 20 11.51 1.68 -13.57
CA ASP A 20 12.32 0.91 -12.64
C ASP A 20 11.43 0.00 -11.78
N GLN A 21 11.93 -1.20 -11.51
CA GLN A 21 11.20 -2.25 -10.80
C GLN A 21 12.05 -2.79 -9.65
N THR A 22 11.48 -2.81 -8.45
CA THR A 22 12.10 -3.45 -7.29
C THR A 22 11.16 -4.51 -6.73
N VAL A 23 11.61 -5.76 -6.68
CA VAL A 23 10.88 -6.86 -6.07
C VAL A 23 11.44 -7.15 -4.68
N LYS A 24 10.57 -7.16 -3.67
CA LYS A 24 10.91 -7.56 -2.30
C LYS A 24 10.12 -8.81 -1.93
N ALA A 25 10.83 -9.78 -1.35
CA ALA A 25 10.27 -11.00 -0.79
C ALA A 25 10.75 -11.14 0.66
N PRO A 26 10.01 -10.61 1.64
CA PRO A 26 10.43 -10.63 3.03
C PRO A 26 10.58 -12.07 3.55
N ALA A 27 11.73 -12.40 4.15
CA ALA A 27 12.04 -13.76 4.61
C ALA A 27 11.00 -14.31 5.61
N GLY A 28 10.45 -13.45 6.47
CA GLY A 28 9.42 -13.84 7.44
C GLY A 28 8.01 -14.01 6.86
N GLN A 29 7.79 -13.70 5.57
CA GLN A 29 6.50 -13.80 4.90
C GLN A 29 6.70 -14.34 3.47
N PRO A 30 6.99 -15.64 3.31
CA PRO A 30 7.39 -16.21 2.02
C PRO A 30 6.30 -16.09 0.93
N ARG A 31 5.04 -16.03 1.35
CA ARG A 31 3.85 -15.87 0.49
C ARG A 31 3.62 -14.44 0.02
N LEU A 32 4.25 -13.47 0.69
CA LEU A 32 4.16 -12.05 0.35
C LEU A 32 5.21 -11.68 -0.70
N LYS A 33 4.76 -11.07 -1.78
CA LYS A 33 5.61 -10.38 -2.76
C LYS A 33 5.21 -8.92 -2.81
N ILE A 34 6.20 -8.04 -2.78
CA ILE A 34 6.01 -6.59 -2.89
C ILE A 34 6.75 -6.14 -4.14
N LEU A 35 6.05 -5.51 -5.07
CA LEU A 35 6.60 -4.92 -6.27
C LEU A 35 6.49 -3.40 -6.18
N LEU A 36 7.61 -2.71 -6.25
CA LEU A 36 7.66 -1.26 -6.37
C LEU A 36 7.99 -0.91 -7.82
N VAL A 37 7.22 0.01 -8.39
CA VAL A 37 7.42 0.56 -9.72
C VAL A 37 7.53 2.09 -9.62
N ALA A 38 8.58 2.65 -10.19
CA ALA A 38 8.82 4.09 -10.22
C ALA A 38 9.52 4.48 -11.53
N PRO A 39 9.34 5.71 -12.04
CA PRO A 39 10.25 6.23 -13.06
C PRO A 39 11.62 6.50 -12.42
N ALA A 40 12.66 6.60 -13.26
CA ALA A 40 13.99 7.03 -12.80
C ALA A 40 13.94 8.42 -12.16
N GLU A 41 13.11 9.33 -12.71
CA GLU A 41 12.87 10.66 -12.19
C GLU A 41 11.41 11.09 -12.39
N GLY A 42 10.91 11.96 -11.49
CA GLY A 42 9.59 12.55 -11.61
C GLY A 42 8.45 11.64 -11.15
N SER A 43 7.34 11.65 -11.88
CA SER A 43 6.10 10.96 -11.52
C SER A 43 5.74 9.87 -12.50
N LEU A 44 4.89 8.95 -12.05
CA LEU A 44 4.35 7.88 -12.87
C LEU A 44 3.63 8.47 -14.11
N PRO A 45 3.69 7.78 -15.26
CA PRO A 45 3.04 8.23 -16.49
C PRO A 45 1.56 8.57 -16.29
N GLY A 46 1.18 9.81 -16.61
CA GLY A 46 -0.20 10.29 -16.50
C GLY A 46 -0.71 10.45 -15.07
N HIS A 47 0.16 10.49 -14.07
CA HIS A 47 -0.21 10.58 -12.67
C HIS A 47 0.79 11.43 -11.85
N GLU A 48 0.36 12.01 -10.73
CA GLU A 48 1.22 12.82 -9.85
C GLU A 48 1.99 12.00 -8.80
N ALA A 49 1.69 10.70 -8.70
CA ALA A 49 2.37 9.81 -7.76
C ALA A 49 3.74 9.45 -8.30
N THR A 50 4.74 9.34 -7.44
CA THR A 50 6.13 9.03 -7.80
C THR A 50 6.44 7.54 -7.73
N THR A 51 5.64 6.75 -7.03
CA THR A 51 5.85 5.30 -6.92
C THR A 51 4.53 4.57 -6.76
N LEU A 52 4.42 3.41 -7.39
CA LEU A 52 3.36 2.43 -7.18
C LEU A 52 3.96 1.24 -6.44
N GLU A 53 3.44 0.93 -5.26
CA GLU A 53 3.72 -0.31 -4.54
C GLU A 53 2.52 -1.24 -4.67
N ALA A 54 2.74 -2.46 -5.16
CA ALA A 54 1.75 -3.50 -5.26
C ALA A 54 2.15 -4.69 -4.40
N ARG A 55 1.22 -5.18 -3.59
CA ARG A 55 1.46 -6.29 -2.66
C ARG A 55 0.58 -7.47 -3.04
N PHE A 56 1.24 -8.60 -3.23
CA PHE A 56 0.63 -9.85 -3.63
C PHE A 56 0.78 -10.87 -2.50
N MET A 57 -0.31 -11.56 -2.18
CA MET A 57 -0.32 -12.70 -1.29
C MET A 57 -0.72 -13.91 -2.11
N ASP A 58 0.12 -14.95 -2.14
CA ASP A 58 -0.14 -16.18 -2.89
C ASP A 58 -0.46 -15.90 -4.37
N GLY A 59 0.26 -14.92 -4.95
CA GLY A 59 0.11 -14.50 -6.34
C GLY A 59 -1.05 -13.53 -6.62
N LYS A 60 -1.98 -13.32 -5.67
CA LYS A 60 -3.12 -12.42 -5.84
C LYS A 60 -2.84 -11.03 -5.29
N LEU A 61 -3.20 -9.99 -6.04
CA LEU A 61 -3.07 -8.60 -5.60
C LEU A 61 -4.10 -8.29 -4.51
N PHE A 62 -3.64 -7.93 -3.31
CA PHE A 62 -4.54 -7.55 -2.21
C PHE A 62 -4.36 -6.11 -1.74
N GLU A 63 -3.27 -5.45 -2.12
CA GLU A 63 -3.04 -4.04 -1.74
C GLU A 63 -2.24 -3.30 -2.81
N VAL A 64 -2.63 -2.05 -3.06
CA VAL A 64 -1.93 -1.11 -3.93
C VAL A 64 -1.76 0.20 -3.18
N ALA A 65 -0.54 0.73 -3.16
CA ALA A 65 -0.23 2.05 -2.65
C ALA A 65 0.36 2.94 -3.75
N LEU A 66 -0.12 4.17 -3.81
CA LEU A 66 0.46 5.25 -4.61
C LEU A 66 1.14 6.23 -3.67
N HIS A 67 2.45 6.39 -3.84
CA HIS A 67 3.26 7.27 -3.02
C HIS A 67 3.50 8.59 -3.73
N TYR A 68 3.37 9.69 -2.99
CA TYR A 68 3.57 11.05 -3.48
C TYR A 68 4.71 11.67 -2.69
N THR A 69 5.83 11.87 -3.38
CA THR A 69 7.01 12.55 -2.85
C THR A 69 7.26 13.81 -3.67
N TYR A 70 7.71 14.87 -2.99
CA TYR A 70 7.99 16.15 -3.63
C TYR A 70 9.37 16.63 -3.22
N PRO A 71 10.46 16.06 -3.77
CA PRO A 71 11.82 16.46 -3.45
C PRO A 71 12.02 17.98 -3.61
N GLY A 72 12.68 18.60 -2.65
CA GLY A 72 12.94 20.05 -2.65
C GLY A 72 11.72 20.94 -2.38
N ARG A 73 10.52 20.37 -2.15
CA ARG A 73 9.34 21.14 -1.74
C ARG A 73 9.23 21.19 -0.21
N LYS A 74 8.73 22.32 0.29
CA LYS A 74 8.46 22.51 1.73
C LYS A 74 7.31 21.60 2.17
N SER A 75 7.35 21.13 3.42
CA SER A 75 6.29 20.31 4.03
C SER A 75 4.89 20.92 3.92
N SER A 76 4.76 22.27 3.94
CA SER A 76 3.48 22.95 3.74
C SER A 76 2.85 22.72 2.37
N PHE A 77 3.66 22.64 1.32
CA PHE A 77 3.20 22.33 -0.04
C PHE A 77 2.61 20.92 -0.08
N VAL A 78 3.32 19.95 0.50
CA VAL A 78 2.89 18.55 0.55
C VAL A 78 1.59 18.38 1.34
N ARG A 79 1.43 19.11 2.45
CA ARG A 79 0.17 19.16 3.20
C ARG A 79 -0.99 19.71 2.36
N GLY A 80 -0.72 20.70 1.50
CA GLY A 80 -1.71 21.23 0.54
C GLY A 80 -2.17 20.16 -0.46
N GLN A 81 -1.23 19.45 -1.08
CA GLN A 81 -1.52 18.35 -1.99
C GLN A 81 -2.30 17.21 -1.32
N PHE A 82 -1.89 16.86 -0.10
CA PHE A 82 -2.61 15.89 0.73
C PHE A 82 -4.05 16.33 1.01
N ALA A 83 -4.27 17.60 1.37
CA ALA A 83 -5.59 18.13 1.67
C ALA A 83 -6.51 18.13 0.44
N GLU A 84 -6.00 18.48 -0.74
CA GLU A 84 -6.78 18.44 -1.97
C GLU A 84 -7.15 17.00 -2.34
N LEU A 85 -6.21 16.06 -2.23
CA LEU A 85 -6.52 14.65 -2.48
C LEU A 85 -7.53 14.09 -1.49
N LYS A 86 -7.40 14.42 -0.20
CA LYS A 86 -8.40 14.06 0.83
C LYS A 86 -9.79 14.57 0.47
N LYS A 87 -9.89 15.81 -0.02
CA LYS A 87 -11.16 16.42 -0.45
C LYS A 87 -11.72 15.73 -1.69
N ILE A 88 -10.90 15.39 -2.68
CA ILE A 88 -11.32 14.62 -3.87
C ILE A 88 -11.87 13.25 -3.44
N LEU A 89 -11.14 12.51 -2.59
CA LEU A 89 -11.58 11.21 -2.08
C LEU A 89 -12.86 11.33 -1.26
N THR A 90 -12.98 12.38 -0.45
CA THR A 90 -14.18 12.66 0.36
C THR A 90 -15.41 12.87 -0.54
N ARG A 91 -15.27 13.64 -1.63
CA ARG A 91 -16.36 13.87 -2.58
C ARG A 91 -16.79 12.59 -3.30
N ARG A 92 -15.86 11.67 -3.56
CA ARG A 92 -16.13 10.45 -4.31
C ARG A 92 -16.67 9.31 -3.46
N HIS A 93 -16.15 9.14 -2.25
CA HIS A 93 -16.43 7.96 -1.41
C HIS A 93 -17.17 8.29 -0.11
N GLY A 94 -17.33 9.57 0.23
CA GLY A 94 -17.83 10.01 1.53
C GLY A 94 -16.70 10.39 2.50
N PRO A 95 -17.05 10.93 3.67
CA PRO A 95 -16.07 11.48 4.62
C PRO A 95 -15.10 10.41 5.12
N LEU A 96 -13.79 10.66 4.94
CA LEU A 96 -12.76 9.82 5.53
C LEU A 96 -12.69 10.02 7.04
N GLN A 97 -12.70 8.92 7.78
CA GLN A 97 -12.54 8.88 9.23
C GLN A 97 -11.06 8.98 9.60
N LEU A 98 -10.74 9.55 10.76
CA LEU A 98 -9.38 9.50 11.28
C LEU A 98 -9.08 8.07 11.72
N GLY A 99 -8.20 7.38 10.99
CA GLY A 99 -7.83 5.99 11.26
C GLY A 99 -6.74 5.87 12.33
N GLY A 100 -5.84 6.84 12.41
CA GLY A 100 -4.80 6.84 13.44
C GLY A 100 -3.84 8.03 13.34
N LYS A 101 -3.16 8.30 14.46
CA LYS A 101 -2.02 9.21 14.53
C LYS A 101 -0.89 8.47 15.24
N ALA A 102 0.26 8.39 14.60
CA ALA A 102 1.47 7.85 15.20
C ALA A 102 2.51 8.97 15.29
N ARG A 103 3.20 9.04 16.42
CA ARG A 103 4.40 9.86 16.59
C ARG A 103 5.48 8.93 17.11
N GLU A 104 6.56 8.82 16.36
CA GLU A 104 7.72 8.06 16.82
C GLU A 104 8.57 8.94 17.73
N GLU A 105 9.18 8.33 18.74
CA GLU A 105 10.13 9.02 19.61
C GLU A 105 11.31 9.55 18.79
N PRO A 106 11.83 10.75 19.13
CA PRO A 106 12.93 11.33 18.39
C PRO A 106 14.16 10.43 18.41
N LYS A 107 14.57 9.92 17.24
CA LYS A 107 15.82 9.15 17.10
C LYS A 107 16.88 10.07 16.52
N GLY A 108 17.90 10.38 17.32
CA GLY A 108 19.00 11.24 16.89
C GLY A 108 18.59 12.69 16.58
N GLY A 109 17.50 13.19 17.20
CA GLY A 109 16.95 14.53 16.92
C GLY A 109 15.99 14.58 15.72
N VAL A 110 15.68 13.42 15.12
CA VAL A 110 14.69 13.30 14.04
C VAL A 110 13.37 12.80 14.61
N THR A 111 12.30 13.57 14.43
CA THR A 111 10.93 13.20 14.81
C THR A 111 10.13 12.82 13.57
N THR A 112 9.47 11.66 13.61
CA THR A 112 8.52 11.23 12.56
C THR A 112 7.10 11.27 13.11
N ARG A 113 6.18 11.89 12.34
CA ARG A 113 4.74 11.93 12.63
C ARG A 113 3.97 11.41 11.44
N SER A 114 3.06 10.47 11.67
CA SER A 114 2.16 9.94 10.65
C SER A 114 0.71 10.16 11.06
N THR A 115 -0.12 10.61 10.11
CA THR A 115 -1.58 10.75 10.29
C THR A 115 -2.28 10.02 9.16
N ALA A 116 -3.16 9.09 9.51
CA ALA A 116 -3.91 8.28 8.57
C ALA A 116 -5.41 8.62 8.63
N PHE A 117 -6.02 8.80 7.46
CA PHE A 117 -7.48 8.85 7.29
C PHE A 117 -7.91 7.64 6.47
N GLN A 118 -9.07 7.07 6.79
CA GLN A 118 -9.54 5.85 6.14
C GLN A 118 -11.05 5.86 5.90
N ILE A 119 -11.49 5.06 4.94
CA ILE A 119 -12.88 4.75 4.66
C ILE A 119 -12.99 3.32 4.15
N GLU A 120 -14.10 2.66 4.45
CA GLU A 120 -14.46 1.35 3.92
C GLU A 120 -15.51 1.54 2.81
N PRO A 121 -15.11 1.71 1.53
CA PRO A 121 -16.06 1.94 0.44
C PRO A 121 -17.00 0.76 0.17
N ALA A 122 -16.60 -0.44 0.58
CA ALA A 122 -17.40 -1.66 0.52
C ALA A 122 -16.83 -2.68 1.52
N VAL A 123 -17.67 -3.64 1.94
CA VAL A 123 -17.31 -4.65 2.94
C VAL A 123 -15.99 -5.34 2.56
N GLY A 124 -15.02 -5.29 3.46
CA GLY A 124 -13.72 -5.94 3.29
C GLY A 124 -12.76 -5.21 2.35
N ARG A 125 -13.06 -3.97 1.94
CA ARG A 125 -12.18 -3.11 1.13
C ARG A 125 -11.94 -1.80 1.87
N SER A 126 -10.70 -1.41 2.08
CA SER A 126 -10.37 -0.14 2.71
C SER A 126 -9.58 0.77 1.78
N LEU A 127 -9.85 2.06 1.90
CA LEU A 127 -9.07 3.12 1.27
C LEU A 127 -8.50 3.99 2.38
N MET A 128 -7.19 4.14 2.40
CA MET A 128 -6.46 4.91 3.40
C MET A 128 -5.62 5.99 2.73
N LEU A 129 -5.55 7.16 3.35
CA LEU A 129 -4.70 8.26 2.98
C LEU A 129 -3.79 8.60 4.17
N VAL A 130 -2.49 8.47 3.99
CA VAL A 130 -1.50 8.58 5.08
C VAL A 130 -0.53 9.72 4.77
N LEU A 131 -0.46 10.71 5.64
CA LEU A 131 0.56 11.76 5.63
C LEU A 131 1.68 11.36 6.60
N THR A 132 2.92 11.40 6.16
CA THR A 132 4.10 11.25 7.01
C THR A 132 4.94 12.53 6.92
N GLU A 133 5.23 13.11 8.07
CA GLU A 133 6.06 14.29 8.25
C GLU A 133 7.29 13.88 9.07
N VAL A 134 8.45 14.33 8.63
CA VAL A 134 9.74 14.11 9.31
C VAL A 134 10.36 15.47 9.57
N SER A 135 10.73 15.75 10.81
CA SER A 135 11.48 16.95 11.20
C SER A 135 12.82 16.56 11.79
N ASP A 136 13.89 17.22 11.36
CA ASP A 136 15.22 17.14 11.96
C ASP A 136 15.47 18.45 12.72
N ASP A 137 15.33 18.38 14.04
CA ASP A 137 15.42 19.56 14.91
C ASP A 137 16.86 20.09 14.97
N ARG A 138 17.87 19.26 14.67
CA ARG A 138 19.28 19.67 14.66
C ARG A 138 19.65 20.45 13.41
N ARG A 139 19.06 20.08 12.26
CA ARG A 139 19.29 20.75 10.97
C ARG A 139 18.27 21.84 10.67
N GLY A 140 17.20 21.93 11.45
CA GLY A 140 16.07 22.84 11.18
C GLY A 140 15.34 22.49 9.89
N ASP A 141 15.42 21.22 9.45
CA ASP A 141 14.83 20.75 8.21
C ASP A 141 13.53 19.97 8.47
N SER A 142 12.60 20.04 7.53
CA SER A 142 11.39 19.23 7.58
C SER A 142 11.00 18.78 6.18
N SER A 143 10.58 17.53 6.09
CA SER A 143 10.03 16.95 4.88
C SER A 143 8.68 16.31 5.16
N ALA A 144 7.89 16.16 4.09
CA ALA A 144 6.64 15.44 4.16
C ALA A 144 6.44 14.63 2.89
N ARG A 145 5.69 13.55 3.01
CA ARG A 145 5.22 12.70 1.92
C ARG A 145 3.86 12.16 2.28
N PHE A 146 3.08 11.72 1.30
CA PHE A 146 1.86 10.99 1.59
C PHE A 146 1.65 9.82 0.66
N SER A 147 0.77 8.92 1.04
CA SER A 147 0.39 7.77 0.25
C SER A 147 -1.12 7.57 0.27
N VAL A 148 -1.67 7.12 -0.85
CA VAL A 148 -3.01 6.53 -0.92
C VAL A 148 -2.82 5.02 -0.96
N VAL A 149 -3.51 4.30 -0.10
CA VAL A 149 -3.46 2.84 -0.01
C VAL A 149 -4.86 2.30 -0.22
N TYR A 150 -5.03 1.41 -1.19
CA TYR A 150 -6.23 0.62 -1.36
C TYR A 150 -5.92 -0.82 -0.98
N HIS A 151 -6.71 -1.36 -0.06
CA HIS A 151 -6.59 -2.72 0.42
C HIS A 151 -7.89 -3.49 0.15
N ASN A 152 -7.77 -4.71 -0.37
CA ASN A 152 -8.86 -5.61 -0.69
C ASN A 152 -8.72 -6.91 0.10
N GLY A 153 -9.27 -6.91 1.31
CA GLY A 153 -9.21 -8.06 2.22
C GLY A 153 -10.04 -9.26 1.74
N GLY A 154 -11.04 -9.05 0.88
CA GLY A 154 -11.85 -10.14 0.32
C GLY A 154 -11.02 -11.18 -0.45
N VAL A 155 -9.94 -10.74 -1.11
CA VAL A 155 -9.00 -11.62 -1.84
C VAL A 155 -8.28 -12.58 -0.90
N LEU A 156 -8.08 -12.17 0.37
CA LEU A 156 -7.43 -12.98 1.40
C LEU A 156 -8.40 -13.93 2.10
N GLN A 157 -9.71 -13.66 2.11
CA GLN A 157 -10.71 -14.49 2.79
C GLN A 157 -11.18 -15.70 1.95
N GLU A 158 -11.08 -15.66 0.62
CA GLU A 158 -11.33 -16.84 -0.23
C GLU A 158 -10.40 -18.03 0.11
N GLU A 159 -9.26 -17.77 0.76
CA GLU A 159 -8.32 -18.80 1.23
C GLU A 159 -8.75 -19.45 2.55
N SER A 160 -9.32 -18.71 3.50
CA SER A 160 -9.72 -19.30 4.79
C SER A 160 -10.91 -20.25 4.66
N SER A 161 -11.66 -20.15 3.57
CA SER A 161 -12.76 -21.06 3.22
C SER A 161 -12.29 -22.29 2.43
N ARG A 162 -11.01 -22.36 2.02
CA ARG A 162 -10.36 -23.56 1.46
C ARG A 162 -9.63 -24.35 2.55
N VAL A 163 -10.26 -24.51 3.72
CA VAL A 163 -9.84 -25.56 4.65
C VAL A 163 -10.06 -26.89 3.94
N ILE A 164 -8.95 -27.51 3.60
CA ILE A 164 -8.81 -28.89 3.15
C ILE A 164 -9.72 -29.76 4.02
N ILE A 165 -10.76 -30.34 3.42
CA ILE A 165 -11.46 -31.49 4.01
C ILE A 165 -10.36 -32.54 4.24
N ARG A 166 -9.88 -32.67 5.47
CA ARG A 166 -9.12 -33.86 5.87
C ARG A 166 -10.10 -35.01 5.73
N ARG A 167 -9.67 -36.00 4.95
CA ARG A 167 -10.38 -37.24 4.68
C ARG A 167 -10.35 -38.12 5.94
N ASP A 168 -10.93 -37.65 7.04
CA ASP A 168 -11.10 -38.46 8.25
C ASP A 168 -12.39 -39.27 8.09
N GLY A 169 -12.26 -40.36 7.34
CA GLY A 169 -13.35 -41.25 6.98
C GLY A 169 -12.84 -42.46 6.23
N VAL A 170 -11.98 -43.25 6.88
CA VAL A 170 -11.73 -44.65 6.49
C VAL A 170 -11.71 -45.47 7.77
N GLU A 171 -12.88 -45.96 8.17
CA GLU A 171 -12.99 -47.13 9.05
C GLU A 171 -12.42 -48.34 8.30
N PHE A 172 -11.46 -49.03 8.91
CA PHE A 172 -11.04 -50.35 8.44
C PHE A 172 -11.94 -51.39 9.12
N PRO A 173 -12.62 -52.28 8.37
CA PRO A 173 -13.34 -53.37 8.98
C PRO A 173 -12.32 -54.38 9.52
N ASN A 174 -12.39 -54.66 10.83
CA ASN A 174 -11.70 -55.81 11.42
C ASN A 174 -12.25 -57.09 10.75
N ARG A 175 -11.35 -57.81 10.07
CA ARG A 175 -11.60 -59.15 9.53
C ARG A 175 -11.38 -60.22 10.60
N PRO A 176 -12.01 -61.40 10.43
CA PRO A 176 -12.56 -62.24 11.51
C PRO A 176 -11.54 -63.00 12.34
#